data_AF-A0AAD2A7W6-F1
#
_entry.id   AF-A0AAD2A7W6-F1
#
_cell.length_a   1.000
_cell.length_b   1.000
_cell.length_c   1.000
_cell.angle_alpha   90.00
_cell.angle_beta   90.00
_cell.angle_gamma   90.00
#
_symmetry.space_group_name_H-M   'P 1'
#
loop_
_entity.id
_entity.type
_entity.pdbx_description
1 polymer ?
#
loop_
_entity_poly.entity_id
_entity_poly.type
_entity_poly.pdbx_seq_one_letter_code
_entity_poly.pdbx_strand_id
1 'polypeptide(L)'
;MITQWRRWCFAGPMCLEEKYTRESFQVADLDEATDILMPQALDKLREFMKFAFVKPVQGAGVRATKLVLGMPFYGYAWRLVNANNHGLLAPANGPASADNGAMGYRQIKNFIAQNKAVTVYNSTIVTNYCYAGTTWIGFDDTQTIAAKVSYAKQKGLLGYFAWHVGVDNNWALSQQAKQSWGA
;
A
#
# COMPACT_ATOMS: atom_id res chain seq x y z
N MET A 1 14.90 -25.42 -16.64
CA MET A 1 15.60 -24.36 -15.89
C MET A 1 14.58 -23.70 -14.97
N ILE A 2 14.85 -23.71 -13.67
CA ILE A 2 13.94 -23.27 -12.61
C ILE A 2 13.77 -21.75 -12.70
N THR A 3 12.57 -21.27 -13.03
CA THR A 3 12.21 -19.86 -12.92
C THR A 3 12.12 -19.50 -11.44
N GLN A 4 13.15 -18.85 -10.94
CA GLN A 4 13.21 -18.34 -9.58
C GLN A 4 12.23 -17.17 -9.46
N TRP A 5 11.13 -17.37 -8.73
CA TRP A 5 10.14 -16.35 -8.41
C TRP A 5 10.81 -15.18 -7.69
N ARG A 6 10.98 -14.03 -8.37
CA ARG A 6 11.45 -12.79 -7.72
C ARG A 6 10.24 -12.05 -7.15
N ARG A 7 9.97 -12.24 -5.85
CA ARG A 7 8.95 -11.47 -5.12
C ARG A 7 9.63 -10.31 -4.40
N TRP A 8 9.15 -9.09 -4.65
CA TRP A 8 9.71 -7.86 -4.07
C TRP A 8 8.72 -7.26 -3.09
N CYS A 9 9.21 -6.66 -1.99
CA CYS A 9 8.37 -5.92 -1.05
C CYS A 9 7.86 -4.63 -1.70
N PHE A 10 6.59 -4.60 -2.10
CA PHE A 10 5.95 -3.38 -2.58
C PHE A 10 5.26 -2.61 -1.44
N ALA A 11 5.06 -1.31 -1.66
CA ALA A 11 4.38 -0.42 -0.73
C ALA A 11 2.86 -0.63 -0.73
N GLY A 12 2.24 -0.64 0.45
CA GLY A 12 0.79 -0.77 0.61
C GLY A 12 0.24 -2.19 0.39
N PRO A 13 -1.09 -2.34 0.24
CA PRO A 13 -1.78 -3.64 0.25
C PRO A 13 -1.65 -4.46 -1.06
N MET A 14 -0.75 -4.10 -1.97
CA MET A 14 -0.77 -4.67 -3.31
C MET A 14 0.57 -5.31 -3.65
N CYS A 15 0.58 -6.64 -3.66
CA CYS A 15 1.52 -7.44 -4.44
C CYS A 15 0.73 -8.06 -5.58
N LEU A 16 1.05 -7.65 -6.79
CA LEU A 16 0.53 -8.29 -7.99
C LEU A 16 1.38 -9.53 -8.26
N GLU A 17 0.80 -10.72 -8.04
CA GLU A 17 1.34 -11.93 -8.65
C GLU A 17 1.19 -11.82 -10.18
N GLU A 18 2.13 -12.35 -10.97
CA GLU A 18 2.08 -12.39 -12.45
C GLU A 18 0.74 -12.88 -13.03
N LYS A 19 -0.07 -13.63 -12.26
CA LYS A 19 -1.39 -14.08 -12.69
C LYS A 19 -2.45 -12.97 -12.75
N TYR A 20 -2.39 -11.96 -11.88
CA TYR A 20 -3.43 -10.92 -11.79
C TYR A 20 -3.33 -9.86 -12.90
N THR A 21 -2.22 -9.80 -13.63
CA THR A 21 -1.96 -8.79 -14.68
C THR A 21 -2.76 -9.02 -15.96
N ARG A 22 -3.25 -10.25 -16.22
CA ARG A 22 -3.92 -10.59 -17.48
C ARG A 22 -5.38 -10.14 -17.60
N GLU A 23 -6.07 -9.91 -16.48
CA GLU A 23 -7.55 -9.77 -16.49
C GLU A 23 -8.05 -8.34 -16.24
N SER A 24 -7.22 -7.41 -15.76
CA SER A 24 -7.72 -6.15 -15.15
C SER A 24 -7.31 -4.85 -15.86
N PHE A 25 -6.38 -4.86 -16.82
CA PHE A 25 -5.88 -3.63 -17.45
C PHE A 25 -5.78 -3.77 -18.98
N GLN A 26 -6.33 -2.79 -19.71
CA GLN A 26 -6.01 -2.62 -21.14
C GLN A 26 -4.67 -1.89 -21.24
N VAL A 27 -3.61 -2.64 -21.50
CA VAL A 27 -2.24 -2.20 -21.76
C VAL A 27 -1.82 -2.77 -23.13
N ALA A 28 -0.96 -2.06 -23.86
CA ALA A 28 -0.61 -2.40 -25.23
C ALA A 28 0.15 -3.74 -25.31
N ASP A 29 0.94 -4.06 -24.28
CA ASP A 29 1.67 -5.31 -24.16
C ASP A 29 2.02 -5.66 -22.70
N LEU A 30 2.65 -6.82 -22.51
CA LEU A 30 3.06 -7.35 -21.21
C LEU A 30 4.16 -6.53 -20.55
N ASP A 31 4.99 -5.82 -21.31
CA ASP A 31 6.11 -5.05 -20.79
C ASP A 31 5.61 -3.74 -20.20
N GLU A 32 4.66 -3.07 -20.87
CA GLU A 32 3.93 -1.93 -20.31
C GLU A 32 3.13 -2.32 -19.06
N ALA A 33 2.48 -3.50 -19.09
CA ALA A 33 1.82 -4.06 -17.92
C ALA A 33 2.80 -4.23 -16.76
N THR A 34 3.97 -4.82 -17.02
CA THR A 34 4.97 -5.14 -15.99
C THR A 34 5.64 -3.89 -15.44
N ASP A 35 5.91 -2.88 -16.27
CA ASP A 35 6.49 -1.61 -15.84
C ASP A 35 5.53 -0.78 -14.96
N ILE A 36 4.23 -0.86 -15.23
CA ILE A 36 3.19 -0.21 -14.44
C ILE A 36 2.88 -1.01 -13.16
N LEU A 37 2.76 -2.33 -13.27
CA LEU A 37 2.26 -3.21 -12.20
C LEU A 37 3.38 -3.73 -11.27
N MET A 38 4.62 -3.71 -11.73
CA MET A 38 5.81 -4.14 -10.99
C MET A 38 6.89 -3.05 -11.05
N PRO A 39 6.63 -1.87 -10.46
CA PRO A 39 7.57 -0.77 -10.50
C PRO A 39 8.89 -1.17 -9.82
N GLN A 40 9.93 -1.39 -10.61
CA GLN A 40 11.27 -1.76 -10.14
C GLN A 40 12.06 -0.56 -9.61
N ALA A 41 11.50 0.65 -9.72
CA ALA A 41 12.08 1.90 -9.27
C ALA A 41 11.07 2.72 -8.46
N LEU A 42 11.56 3.49 -7.48
CA LEU A 42 10.72 4.23 -6.53
C LEU A 42 9.87 5.33 -7.18
N ASP A 43 10.36 5.93 -8.26
CA ASP A 43 9.64 6.89 -9.09
C ASP A 43 8.46 6.23 -9.83
N LYS A 44 8.68 5.07 -10.45
CA LYS A 44 7.59 4.26 -11.04
C LYS A 44 6.60 3.79 -9.99
N LEU A 45 7.08 3.42 -8.79
CA LEU A 45 6.22 3.00 -7.67
C LEU A 45 5.37 4.17 -7.17
N ARG A 46 5.96 5.38 -7.13
CA ARG A 46 5.23 6.60 -6.82
C ARG A 46 4.11 6.86 -7.84
N GLU A 47 4.38 6.72 -9.13
CA GLU A 47 3.34 6.87 -10.15
C GLU A 47 2.27 5.79 -10.02
N PHE A 48 2.64 4.53 -9.86
CA PHE A 48 1.70 3.42 -9.65
C PHE A 48 0.81 3.64 -8.42
N MET A 49 1.37 4.10 -7.29
CA MET A 49 0.59 4.39 -6.08
C MET A 49 -0.37 5.57 -6.27
N LYS A 50 -0.08 6.52 -7.16
CA LYS A 50 -1.09 7.51 -7.57
C LYS A 50 -2.22 6.83 -8.34
N PHE A 51 -1.92 5.91 -9.25
CA PHE A 51 -2.93 5.21 -10.07
C PHE A 51 -3.79 4.21 -9.27
N ALA A 52 -3.19 3.46 -8.34
CA ALA A 52 -3.81 2.39 -7.57
C ALA A 52 -4.93 2.88 -6.62
N PHE A 53 -4.80 4.12 -6.14
CA PHE A 53 -5.77 4.72 -5.22
C PHE A 53 -6.59 5.84 -5.89
N VAL A 54 -6.14 6.34 -7.04
CA VAL A 54 -6.82 7.39 -7.80
C VAL A 54 -6.69 7.09 -9.29
N LYS A 55 -7.73 6.48 -9.87
CA LYS A 55 -7.98 6.67 -11.31
C LYS A 55 -9.35 7.35 -11.48
N PRO A 56 -9.41 8.67 -11.71
CA PRO A 56 -10.11 9.12 -12.89
C PRO A 56 -9.25 8.63 -14.06
N VAL A 57 -9.82 7.84 -14.95
CA VAL A 57 -9.25 7.75 -16.29
C VAL A 57 -9.24 9.20 -16.80
N GLN A 58 -8.07 9.85 -16.87
CA GLN A 58 -7.93 11.13 -17.55
C GLN A 58 -8.30 10.85 -19.01
N GLY A 59 -9.54 11.22 -19.38
CA GLY A 59 -10.17 10.87 -20.65
C GLY A 59 -11.59 10.27 -20.56
N ALA A 60 -12.01 9.71 -19.41
CA ALA A 60 -13.36 9.09 -19.29
C ALA A 60 -14.46 10.02 -18.75
N GLY A 61 -14.19 11.33 -18.58
CA GLY A 61 -15.22 12.32 -18.23
C GLY A 61 -15.82 12.24 -16.81
N VAL A 62 -15.25 11.45 -15.89
CA VAL A 62 -15.74 11.38 -14.50
C VAL A 62 -15.26 12.61 -13.71
N ARG A 63 -16.22 13.40 -13.23
CA ARG A 63 -15.93 14.57 -12.36
C ARG A 63 -15.31 14.12 -11.03
N ALA A 64 -14.29 14.84 -10.56
CA ALA A 64 -13.64 14.59 -9.27
C ALA A 64 -14.63 14.48 -8.09
N THR A 65 -15.68 15.30 -8.11
CA THR A 65 -16.76 15.32 -7.11
C THR A 65 -17.64 14.06 -7.08
N LYS A 66 -17.38 13.07 -7.92
CA LYS A 66 -18.01 11.73 -7.88
C LYS A 66 -17.06 10.62 -7.43
N LEU A 67 -15.81 10.95 -7.11
CA LEU A 67 -14.78 9.98 -6.75
C LEU A 67 -14.54 9.97 -5.25
N VAL A 68 -14.37 8.78 -4.69
CA VAL A 68 -14.08 8.56 -3.27
C VAL A 68 -12.76 7.80 -3.17
N LEU A 69 -11.79 8.34 -2.42
CA LEU A 69 -10.47 7.72 -2.22
C LEU A 69 -10.57 6.52 -1.26
N GLY A 70 -10.20 5.33 -1.71
CA GLY A 70 -10.12 4.15 -0.83
C GLY A 70 -8.85 4.16 0.02
N MET A 71 -8.98 3.86 1.31
CA MET A 71 -7.87 3.76 2.26
C MET A 71 -7.85 2.37 2.93
N PRO A 72 -6.76 1.61 2.79
CA PRO A 72 -6.61 0.31 3.42
C PRO A 72 -6.23 0.47 4.90
N PHE A 73 -7.03 -0.09 5.80
CA PHE A 73 -6.69 -0.25 7.23
C PHE A 73 -5.97 -1.58 7.49
N TYR A 74 -5.26 -2.07 6.49
CA TYR A 74 -4.50 -3.31 6.53
C TYR A 74 -3.22 -3.15 5.70
N GLY A 75 -2.31 -4.08 5.87
CA GLY A 75 -1.03 -4.15 5.18
C GLY A 75 -0.65 -5.58 4.87
N TYR A 76 0.56 -5.77 4.33
CA TYR A 76 1.09 -7.12 4.06
C TYR A 76 2.46 -7.33 4.68
N ALA A 77 2.57 -8.46 5.36
CA ALA A 77 3.78 -9.00 5.94
C ALA A 77 4.53 -9.88 4.94
N TRP A 78 5.82 -9.59 4.75
CA TRP A 78 6.75 -10.29 3.88
C TRP A 78 7.96 -10.77 4.66
N ARG A 79 8.48 -11.93 4.26
CA ARG A 79 9.73 -12.47 4.79
C ARG A 79 10.88 -12.03 3.90
N LEU A 80 11.72 -11.14 4.41
CA LEU A 80 12.95 -10.68 3.77
C LEU A 80 13.92 -11.84 3.59
N VAL A 81 14.61 -11.85 2.46
CA VAL A 81 15.73 -12.78 2.24
C VAL A 81 16.91 -12.43 3.15
N ASN A 82 17.12 -11.15 3.43
CA ASN A 82 18.19 -10.65 4.29
C ASN A 82 17.64 -9.53 5.19
N ALA A 83 17.71 -9.72 6.52
CA ALA A 83 17.25 -8.74 7.49
C ALA A 83 17.96 -7.37 7.39
N ASN A 84 19.20 -7.33 6.88
CA ASN A 84 19.95 -6.09 6.68
C ASN A 84 19.52 -5.32 5.42
N ASN A 85 18.70 -5.95 4.55
CA ASN A 85 18.07 -5.28 3.41
C ASN A 85 16.56 -5.20 3.67
N HIS A 86 16.15 -4.11 4.32
CA HIS A 86 14.79 -3.92 4.82
C HIS A 86 14.11 -2.67 4.23
N GLY A 87 14.67 -2.13 3.14
CA GLY A 87 14.08 -1.00 2.42
C GLY A 87 12.85 -1.38 1.61
N LEU A 88 12.25 -0.39 0.95
CA LEU A 88 11.28 -0.64 -0.11
C LEU A 88 11.94 -1.44 -1.24
N LEU A 89 11.18 -2.33 -1.88
CA LEU A 89 11.70 -3.24 -2.91
C LEU A 89 12.83 -4.15 -2.41
N ALA A 90 12.92 -4.41 -1.10
CA ALA A 90 13.82 -5.43 -0.60
C ALA A 90 13.39 -6.82 -1.12
N PRO A 91 14.35 -7.73 -1.44
CA PRO A 91 14.02 -9.10 -1.82
C PRO A 91 13.30 -9.85 -0.70
N ALA A 92 12.19 -10.50 -1.04
CA ALA A 92 11.42 -11.32 -0.11
C ALA A 92 11.18 -12.73 -0.68
N ASN A 93 10.98 -13.71 0.21
CA ASN A 93 10.74 -15.11 -0.14
C ASN A 93 9.35 -15.62 0.27
N GLY A 94 8.36 -14.71 0.33
CA GLY A 94 6.96 -15.05 0.58
C GLY A 94 6.35 -14.31 1.76
N PRO A 95 5.06 -14.57 2.05
CA PRO A 95 4.35 -13.94 3.16
C PRO A 95 4.92 -14.34 4.52
N ALA A 96 4.93 -13.41 5.47
CA ALA A 96 5.41 -13.62 6.85
C ALA A 96 4.29 -13.79 7.89
N SER A 97 3.01 -13.78 7.47
CA SER A 97 1.85 -14.03 8.33
C SER A 97 0.88 -15.02 7.69
N ALA A 98 -0.14 -15.43 8.46
CA ALA A 98 -1.32 -16.12 7.92
C ALA A 98 -2.03 -15.25 6.86
N ASP A 99 -3.02 -15.83 6.17
CA ASP A 99 -3.85 -15.16 5.16
C ASP A 99 -3.03 -14.49 4.04
N ASN A 100 -2.03 -15.21 3.52
CA ASN A 100 -1.15 -14.75 2.45
C ASN A 100 -0.43 -13.42 2.77
N GLY A 101 -0.11 -13.19 4.04
CA GLY A 101 0.61 -11.99 4.47
C GLY A 101 -0.31 -10.84 4.89
N ALA A 102 -1.63 -10.92 4.65
CA ALA A 102 -2.53 -9.84 5.01
C ALA A 102 -2.58 -9.65 6.54
N MET A 103 -2.47 -8.40 6.99
CA MET A 103 -2.53 -8.03 8.40
C MET A 103 -3.35 -6.77 8.60
N GLY A 104 -4.37 -6.83 9.45
CA GLY A 104 -5.14 -5.66 9.86
C GLY A 104 -4.31 -4.67 10.68
N TYR A 105 -4.62 -3.38 10.60
CA TYR A 105 -3.85 -2.32 11.26
C TYR A 105 -3.65 -2.57 12.76
N ARG A 106 -4.68 -3.03 13.49
CA ARG A 106 -4.56 -3.44 14.89
C ARG A 106 -3.52 -4.55 15.11
N GLN A 107 -3.46 -5.56 14.24
CA GLN A 107 -2.44 -6.62 14.32
C GLN A 107 -1.04 -6.06 14.05
N ILE A 108 -0.93 -5.10 13.11
CA ILE A 108 0.35 -4.44 12.81
C ILE A 108 0.83 -3.62 14.01
N LYS A 109 -0.05 -2.87 14.68
CA LYS A 109 0.32 -2.15 15.92
C LYS A 109 0.76 -3.09 17.02
N ASN A 110 0.08 -4.24 17.18
CA ASN A 110 0.50 -5.27 18.13
C ASN A 110 1.88 -5.85 17.77
N PHE A 111 2.12 -6.14 16.50
CA PHE A 111 3.43 -6.62 16.02
C PHE A 111 4.55 -5.62 16.33
N ILE A 112 4.33 -4.32 16.06
CA ILE A 112 5.28 -3.26 16.34
C ILE A 112 5.62 -3.22 17.84
N ALA A 113 4.61 -3.24 18.71
CA ALA A 113 4.80 -3.18 20.15
C ALA A 113 5.53 -4.41 20.70
N GLN A 114 5.11 -5.62 20.29
CA GLN A 114 5.66 -6.88 20.80
C GLN A 114 7.10 -7.13 20.35
N ASN A 115 7.42 -6.79 19.10
CA ASN A 115 8.72 -7.09 18.49
C ASN A 115 9.68 -5.89 18.52
N LYS A 116 9.26 -4.76 19.09
CA LYS A 116 9.99 -3.48 19.05
C LYS A 116 10.40 -3.13 17.61
N ALA A 117 9.47 -3.34 16.67
CA ALA A 117 9.75 -3.18 15.25
C ALA A 117 10.09 -1.72 14.91
N VAL A 118 11.09 -1.52 14.06
CA VAL A 118 11.41 -0.19 13.53
C VAL A 118 10.31 0.20 12.55
N THR A 119 9.75 1.39 12.71
CA THR A 119 8.69 1.93 11.82
C THR A 119 9.25 3.08 11.02
N VAL A 120 9.00 3.07 9.71
CA VAL A 120 9.49 4.06 8.75
C VAL A 120 8.30 4.63 7.98
N TYR A 121 8.24 5.95 7.90
CA TYR A 121 7.37 6.66 6.97
C TYR A 121 8.18 7.05 5.73
N ASN A 122 7.67 6.73 4.54
CA ASN A 122 8.26 7.16 3.29
C ASN A 122 7.40 8.26 2.65
N SER A 123 7.93 9.49 2.63
CA SER A 123 7.22 10.65 2.07
C SER A 123 7.17 10.68 0.54
N THR A 124 8.05 9.95 -0.15
CA THR A 124 8.09 9.90 -1.63
C THR A 124 6.86 9.18 -2.17
N ILE A 125 6.47 8.07 -1.55
CA ILE A 125 5.33 7.24 -1.96
C ILE A 125 4.15 7.29 -0.99
N VAL A 126 4.28 8.06 0.11
CA VAL A 126 3.24 8.31 1.12
C VAL A 126 2.68 6.99 1.68
N THR A 127 3.54 6.25 2.36
CA THR A 127 3.19 4.99 3.02
C THR A 127 4.06 4.76 4.26
N ASN A 128 3.66 3.80 5.09
CA ASN A 128 4.47 3.31 6.19
C ASN A 128 4.94 1.89 5.91
N TYR A 129 6.08 1.53 6.49
CA TYR A 129 6.42 0.14 6.70
C TYR A 129 7.09 -0.04 8.05
N CYS A 130 7.05 -1.26 8.58
CA CYS A 130 7.83 -1.62 9.75
C CYS A 130 8.57 -2.92 9.53
N TYR A 131 9.61 -3.17 10.32
CA TYR A 131 10.36 -4.42 10.24
C TYR A 131 10.96 -4.82 11.59
N ALA A 132 11.04 -6.13 11.80
CA ALA A 132 11.74 -6.77 12.91
C ALA A 132 12.29 -8.12 12.45
N GLY A 133 13.61 -8.31 12.57
CA GLY A 133 14.29 -9.47 11.99
C GLY A 133 14.05 -9.55 10.48
N THR A 134 13.57 -10.69 10.00
CA THR A 134 13.23 -10.88 8.58
C THR A 134 11.78 -10.53 8.25
N THR A 135 10.96 -10.10 9.20
CA THR A 135 9.57 -9.72 8.92
C THR A 135 9.52 -8.24 8.57
N TRP A 136 8.95 -7.94 7.40
CA TRP A 136 8.72 -6.59 6.89
C TRP A 136 7.23 -6.41 6.61
N ILE A 137 6.62 -5.31 7.02
CA ILE A 137 5.18 -5.07 6.88
C ILE A 137 4.95 -3.69 6.27
N GLY A 138 4.34 -3.62 5.09
CA GLY A 138 3.91 -2.36 4.46
C GLY A 138 2.46 -2.05 4.79
N PHE A 139 2.15 -0.81 5.22
CA PHE A 139 0.82 -0.41 5.69
C PHE A 139 0.62 1.12 5.67
N ASP A 140 -0.60 1.58 5.92
CA ASP A 140 -0.88 3.01 6.17
C ASP A 140 -0.99 3.27 7.69
N ASP A 141 -0.18 4.18 8.23
CA ASP A 141 -0.33 4.72 9.60
C ASP A 141 -0.99 6.12 9.55
N THR A 142 -1.23 6.73 10.70
CA THR A 142 -1.94 8.02 10.85
C THR A 142 -1.37 9.12 9.95
N GLN A 143 -0.05 9.23 9.83
CA GLN A 143 0.60 10.22 8.95
C GLN A 143 0.24 10.01 7.48
N THR A 144 0.21 8.76 7.01
CA THR A 144 -0.17 8.42 5.64
C THR A 144 -1.66 8.70 5.39
N ILE A 145 -2.53 8.34 6.34
CA ILE A 145 -3.96 8.63 6.26
C ILE A 145 -4.20 10.14 6.18
N ALA A 146 -3.55 10.93 7.04
CA ALA A 146 -3.67 12.40 7.02
C ALA A 146 -3.26 12.99 5.65
N ALA A 147 -2.15 12.51 5.08
CA ALA A 147 -1.68 12.95 3.78
C ALA A 147 -2.64 12.57 2.64
N LYS A 148 -3.15 11.33 2.63
CA LYS A 148 -4.10 10.82 1.64
C LYS A 148 -5.44 11.56 1.67
N VAL A 149 -5.98 11.80 2.87
CA VAL A 149 -7.21 12.59 3.06
C VAL A 149 -7.02 14.05 2.63
N SER A 150 -5.89 14.67 2.99
CA SER A 150 -5.58 16.03 2.56
C SER A 150 -5.46 16.13 1.04
N TYR A 151 -4.84 15.12 0.40
CA TYR A 151 -4.76 15.02 -1.06
C TYR A 151 -6.16 14.91 -1.69
N ALA A 152 -7.02 14.03 -1.19
CA ALA A 152 -8.38 13.87 -1.69
C ALA A 152 -9.16 15.18 -1.63
N LYS A 153 -9.05 15.92 -0.52
CA LYS A 153 -9.68 17.23 -0.34
C LYS A 153 -9.13 18.27 -1.32
N GLN A 154 -7.81 18.37 -1.45
CA GLN A 154 -7.15 19.31 -2.37
C GLN A 154 -7.48 19.03 -3.84
N LYS A 155 -7.75 17.78 -4.20
CA LYS A 155 -8.17 17.37 -5.55
C LYS A 155 -9.67 17.49 -5.80
N GLY A 156 -10.45 17.96 -4.82
CA GLY A 156 -11.90 18.11 -4.96
C GLY A 156 -12.61 16.78 -5.14
N LEU A 157 -12.08 15.70 -4.56
CA LEU A 157 -12.78 14.41 -4.50
C LEU A 157 -14.02 14.53 -3.60
N LEU A 158 -15.01 13.65 -3.80
CA LEU A 158 -16.23 13.60 -2.98
C LEU A 158 -15.91 13.26 -1.52
N GLY A 159 -14.92 12.40 -1.29
CA GLY A 159 -14.60 11.90 0.04
C GLY A 159 -13.53 10.81 0.01
N TYR A 160 -13.53 10.01 1.08
CA TYR A 160 -12.74 8.79 1.22
C TYR A 160 -13.60 7.69 1.85
N PHE A 161 -13.15 6.44 1.71
CA PHE A 161 -13.70 5.30 2.43
C PHE A 161 -12.57 4.44 2.98
N ALA A 162 -12.86 3.63 4.01
CA ALA A 162 -11.88 2.77 4.64
C ALA A 162 -12.24 1.28 4.46
N TRP A 163 -11.26 0.46 4.08
CA TRP A 163 -11.38 -1.00 4.07
C TRP A 163 -10.41 -1.63 5.08
N HIS A 164 -10.86 -2.23 6.17
CA HIS A 164 -12.22 -2.08 6.72
C HIS A 164 -12.15 -1.69 8.19
N VAL A 165 -13.24 -1.11 8.68
CA VAL A 165 -13.29 -0.50 10.01
C VAL A 165 -12.96 -1.47 11.16
N GLY A 166 -13.35 -2.74 11.03
CA GLY A 166 -13.12 -3.76 12.07
C GLY A 166 -11.65 -4.08 12.40
N VAL A 167 -10.72 -3.70 11.52
CA VAL A 167 -9.26 -3.89 11.72
C VAL A 167 -8.53 -2.62 12.17
N ASP A 168 -9.24 -1.51 12.35
CA ASP A 168 -8.67 -0.30 12.95
C ASP A 168 -8.26 -0.55 14.42
N ASN A 169 -7.31 0.25 14.90
CA ASN A 169 -6.81 0.18 16.27
C ASN A 169 -7.42 1.33 17.08
N ASN A 170 -8.48 1.03 17.85
CA ASN A 170 -9.21 2.02 18.67
C ASN A 170 -9.63 3.27 17.87
N TRP A 171 -10.11 3.07 16.63
CA TRP A 171 -10.56 4.13 15.72
C TRP A 171 -9.48 5.14 15.31
N ALA A 172 -8.19 4.84 15.53
CA ALA A 172 -7.11 5.80 15.31
C ALA A 172 -7.06 6.31 13.86
N LEU A 173 -7.13 5.41 12.87
CA LEU A 173 -7.09 5.83 11.46
C LEU A 173 -8.38 6.53 11.06
N SER A 174 -9.53 6.05 11.56
CA SER A 174 -10.84 6.66 11.33
C SER A 174 -10.92 8.09 11.86
N GLN A 175 -10.47 8.33 13.09
CA GLN A 175 -10.46 9.65 13.71
C GLN A 175 -9.47 10.58 13.01
N GLN A 176 -8.28 10.08 12.67
CA GLN A 176 -7.31 10.85 11.91
C GLN A 176 -7.88 11.31 10.57
N ALA A 177 -8.56 10.41 9.85
CA ALA A 177 -9.19 10.75 8.58
C ALA A 177 -10.28 11.82 8.75
N LYS A 178 -11.14 11.69 9.76
CA LYS A 178 -12.17 12.69 10.08
C LYS A 178 -11.54 14.06 10.35
N GLN A 179 -10.53 14.12 11.21
CA GLN A 179 -9.84 15.35 11.59
C GLN A 179 -9.16 16.01 10.38
N SER A 180 -8.47 15.23 9.55
CA SER A 180 -7.79 15.75 8.35
C SER A 180 -8.75 16.27 7.28
N TRP A 181 -9.97 15.75 7.22
CA TRP A 181 -11.00 16.29 6.32
C TRP A 181 -11.58 17.61 6.83
N GLY A 182 -11.72 17.77 8.14
CA GLY A 182 -12.21 18.98 8.80
C GLY A 182 -13.75 19.10 8.78
N ALA A 183 -14.43 18.03 9.15
CA ALA A 183 -15.88 18.02 9.42
C ALA A 183 -16.18 18.04 10.92
#